data_AF-A0A916Y4Z6-F1
#
_entry.id   AF-A0A916Y4Z6-F1
#
_cell.length_a   1.000
_cell.length_b   1.000
_cell.length_c   1.000
_cell.angle_alpha   90.00
_cell.angle_beta   90.00
_cell.angle_gamma   90.00
#
_symmetry.space_group_name_H-M   'P 1'
#
loop_
_entity.id
_entity.type
_entity.pdbx_description
1 polymer ?
#
loop_
_entity_poly.entity_id
_entity_poly.type
_entity_poly.pdbx_seq_one_letter_code
_entity_poly.pdbx_strand_id
1 'polypeptide(L)'
;MTKLYTAPELQNARYSTLAAQPHSETCKKFCNVLIRKLLHQETRNPNAARRKAFGALIADLLEHDPAENGGWLYRSMSANSFSGEIVGYRPFNAVIEPMKGLMIDFVAGTRQYTQSEFTGGKKQPTWGRCARYRATDWLRDWFAEQGITWSTWNEHFIRERRTEKPRQASVVLRAAKRADRREAAYGRTMHFDPSAPHAAKMVERMDRLNSFLWDQTVEPHRPVFLRRIFANGDLPDFAWDAGGRLTALGSESFQTAKKRDRRAILINGETTIEVDIRASHLSILVGQGYLPGAILEEDPYEVEGIPRDVVKQWVTMTLGHGKRHVRWPTATKATFIEKHSINRKRCFQPTSPQGMSSPTRLAG
;
A
#
# COMPACT_ATOMS: atom_id res chain seq x y z
N MET A 1 -8.76 -33.37 8.93
CA MET A 1 -7.61 -32.86 8.16
C MET A 1 -6.92 -31.77 8.96
N THR A 2 -5.75 -32.06 9.51
CA THR A 2 -4.89 -31.09 10.20
C THR A 2 -4.52 -29.99 9.21
N LYS A 3 -4.75 -28.72 9.55
CA LYS A 3 -4.36 -27.62 8.67
C LYS A 3 -2.84 -27.62 8.52
N LEU A 4 -2.34 -27.57 7.28
CA LEU A 4 -0.91 -27.50 6.93
C LEU A 4 -0.22 -26.19 7.39
N TYR A 5 -0.94 -25.33 8.12
CA TYR A 5 -0.51 -24.01 8.54
C TYR A 5 -1.29 -23.51 9.77
N THR A 6 -0.67 -22.61 10.52
CA THR A 6 -1.31 -21.86 11.60
C THR A 6 -1.72 -20.44 11.18
N ALA A 7 -2.67 -19.83 11.88
CA ALA A 7 -3.07 -18.45 11.59
C ALA A 7 -1.94 -17.42 11.84
N PRO A 8 -1.09 -17.57 12.88
CA PRO A 8 0.10 -16.73 13.09
C PRO A 8 1.13 -16.84 11.96
N GLU A 9 1.42 -18.06 11.46
CA GLU A 9 2.32 -18.26 10.32
C GLU A 9 1.89 -17.45 9.10
N LEU A 10 0.61 -17.53 8.73
CA LEU A 10 0.09 -16.76 7.59
C LEU A 10 0.06 -15.24 7.84
N GLN A 11 0.06 -14.79 9.10
CA GLN A 11 0.10 -13.38 9.46
C GLN A 11 1.52 -12.82 9.43
N ASN A 12 2.50 -13.65 9.74
CA ASN A 12 3.92 -13.32 9.72
C ASN A 12 4.55 -13.50 8.33
N ALA A 13 3.77 -13.98 7.35
CA ALA A 13 4.22 -14.16 5.98
C ALA A 13 4.97 -12.93 5.44
N ARG A 14 6.09 -13.16 4.77
CA ARG A 14 6.93 -12.14 4.16
C ARG A 14 6.46 -11.83 2.75
N TYR A 15 6.70 -10.61 2.28
CA TYR A 15 6.30 -10.25 0.94
C TYR A 15 7.22 -10.97 -0.07
N SER A 16 6.66 -11.62 -1.09
CA SER A 16 7.46 -12.14 -2.19
C SER A 16 7.84 -10.98 -3.10
N THR A 17 9.13 -10.66 -3.14
CA THR A 17 9.73 -9.53 -3.84
C THR A 17 9.76 -9.76 -5.36
N LEU A 18 10.12 -10.97 -5.77
CA LEU A 18 10.56 -11.36 -7.11
C LEU A 18 11.70 -10.47 -7.65
N ALA A 19 12.60 -10.03 -6.76
CA ALA A 19 13.70 -9.12 -7.07
C ALA A 19 15.04 -9.82 -7.32
N ALA A 20 15.19 -11.06 -6.89
CA ALA A 20 16.41 -11.83 -7.09
C ALA A 20 16.35 -12.65 -8.39
N GLN A 21 17.51 -13.01 -8.94
CA GLN A 21 17.65 -13.85 -10.11
C GLN A 21 18.79 -14.87 -9.93
N PRO A 22 18.70 -16.06 -10.54
CA PRO A 22 19.81 -17.00 -10.62
C PRO A 22 21.05 -16.34 -11.26
N HIS A 23 22.17 -16.38 -10.55
CA HIS A 23 23.43 -15.79 -10.98
C HIS A 23 24.51 -16.84 -11.30
N SER A 24 24.68 -17.83 -10.42
CA SER A 24 25.64 -18.92 -10.67
C SER A 24 25.25 -19.77 -11.88
N GLU A 25 26.24 -20.32 -12.57
CA GLU A 25 26.00 -21.19 -13.73
C GLU A 25 25.22 -22.45 -13.37
N THR A 26 25.51 -23.04 -12.20
CA THR A 26 24.77 -24.20 -11.66
C THR A 26 23.29 -23.85 -11.48
N CYS A 27 22.98 -22.77 -10.77
CA CYS A 27 21.59 -22.37 -10.50
C CYS A 27 20.83 -21.99 -11.78
N LYS A 28 21.47 -21.25 -12.71
CA LYS A 28 20.87 -20.91 -14.01
C LYS A 28 20.51 -22.16 -14.81
N LYS A 29 21.45 -23.11 -14.94
CA LYS A 29 21.23 -24.38 -15.66
C LYS A 29 20.10 -25.16 -15.01
N PHE A 30 20.12 -25.29 -13.69
CA PHE A 30 19.14 -26.06 -12.95
C PHE A 30 17.72 -25.46 -13.04
N CYS A 31 17.59 -24.14 -12.83
CA CYS A 31 16.32 -23.44 -13.01
C CYS A 31 15.77 -23.60 -14.45
N ASN A 32 16.65 -23.58 -15.45
CA ASN A 32 16.27 -23.78 -16.85
C ASN A 32 15.76 -25.19 -17.15
N VAL A 33 16.30 -26.22 -16.49
CA VAL A 33 15.80 -27.60 -16.60
C VAL A 33 14.43 -27.73 -15.95
N LEU A 34 14.28 -27.22 -14.73
CA LEU A 34 13.02 -27.31 -13.98
C LEU A 34 11.88 -26.57 -14.68
N ILE A 35 12.08 -25.34 -15.17
CA ILE A 35 11.00 -24.63 -15.87
C ILE A 35 10.59 -25.31 -17.17
N ARG A 36 11.53 -25.95 -17.88
CA ARG A 36 11.20 -26.74 -19.09
C ARG A 36 10.37 -27.97 -18.73
N LYS A 37 10.72 -28.67 -17.65
CA LYS A 37 9.93 -29.79 -17.13
C LYS A 37 8.57 -29.33 -16.62
N LEU A 38 8.48 -28.20 -15.92
CA LEU A 38 7.23 -27.66 -15.41
C LEU A 38 6.25 -27.30 -16.53
N LEU A 39 6.74 -26.66 -17.60
CA LEU A 39 5.94 -26.18 -18.71
C LEU A 39 5.97 -27.11 -19.93
N HIS A 40 6.34 -28.38 -19.76
CA HIS A 40 6.53 -29.34 -20.85
C HIS A 40 5.26 -29.53 -21.71
N GLN A 41 4.08 -29.33 -21.13
CA GLN A 41 2.79 -29.45 -21.82
C GLN A 41 2.45 -28.25 -22.72
N GLU A 42 3.16 -27.13 -22.62
CA GLU A 42 2.82 -25.90 -23.35
C GLU A 42 3.26 -25.89 -24.84
N THR A 43 3.73 -27.02 -25.40
CA THR A 43 4.23 -27.20 -26.79
C THR A 43 5.40 -26.31 -27.23
N ARG A 44 5.74 -25.24 -26.48
CA ARG A 44 6.79 -24.28 -26.78
C ARG A 44 7.75 -24.11 -25.62
N ASN A 45 9.03 -23.93 -25.93
CA ASN A 45 10.06 -23.61 -24.95
C ASN A 45 9.69 -22.36 -24.12
N PRO A 46 9.95 -22.34 -22.81
CA PRO A 46 9.72 -21.16 -21.98
C PRO A 46 10.50 -19.96 -22.52
N ASN A 47 9.81 -18.85 -22.74
CA ASN A 47 10.41 -17.59 -23.16
C ASN A 47 11.21 -16.94 -22.02
N ALA A 48 11.99 -15.90 -22.34
CA ALA A 48 12.83 -15.20 -21.36
C ALA A 48 12.04 -14.66 -20.16
N ALA A 49 10.83 -14.13 -20.39
CA ALA A 49 9.99 -13.58 -19.33
C ALA A 49 9.53 -14.65 -18.32
N ARG A 50 9.16 -15.85 -18.80
CA ARG A 50 8.79 -16.99 -17.95
C ARG A 50 10.00 -17.53 -17.18
N ARG A 51 11.18 -17.62 -17.83
CA ARG A 51 12.45 -17.98 -17.16
C ARG A 51 12.78 -17.02 -16.03
N LYS A 52 12.67 -15.72 -16.29
CA LYS A 52 12.87 -14.66 -15.31
C LYS A 52 11.89 -14.75 -14.14
N ALA A 53 10.61 -15.02 -14.43
CA ALA A 53 9.59 -15.20 -13.41
C ALA A 53 9.84 -16.42 -12.52
N PHE A 54 10.21 -17.56 -13.11
CA PHE A 54 10.55 -18.77 -12.36
C PHE A 54 11.79 -18.58 -11.50
N GLY A 55 12.88 -18.04 -12.08
CA GLY A 55 14.11 -17.77 -11.34
C GLY A 55 13.88 -16.84 -10.14
N ALA A 56 13.09 -15.78 -10.31
CA ALA A 56 12.71 -14.88 -9.22
C ALA A 56 11.90 -15.57 -8.12
N LEU A 57 10.92 -16.39 -8.52
CA LEU A 57 10.06 -17.07 -7.57
C LEU A 57 10.85 -18.10 -6.75
N ILE A 58 11.74 -18.86 -7.41
CA ILE A 58 12.66 -19.78 -6.73
C ILE A 58 13.57 -19.04 -5.77
N ALA A 59 14.14 -17.91 -6.18
CA ALA A 59 15.02 -17.12 -5.34
C ALA A 59 14.32 -16.68 -4.04
N ASP A 60 13.11 -16.13 -4.13
CA ASP A 60 12.31 -15.75 -2.95
C ASP A 60 11.96 -16.97 -2.08
N LEU A 61 11.61 -18.10 -2.69
CA LEU A 61 11.20 -19.33 -2.00
C LEU A 61 12.35 -19.97 -1.21
N LEU A 62 13.59 -19.88 -1.72
CA LEU A 62 14.77 -20.48 -1.10
C LEU A 62 15.53 -19.52 -0.17
N GLU A 63 15.22 -18.22 -0.21
CA GLU A 63 15.83 -17.22 0.70
C GLU A 63 15.37 -17.36 2.16
N HIS A 64 14.37 -18.21 2.42
CA HIS A 64 13.75 -18.30 3.74
C HIS A 64 14.06 -19.62 4.45
N ASP A 65 14.25 -19.51 5.77
CA ASP A 65 14.87 -20.52 6.64
C ASP A 65 14.10 -21.85 6.63
N PRO A 66 14.78 -22.99 6.38
CA PRO A 66 14.22 -24.33 6.54
C PRO A 66 13.61 -24.60 7.93
N ALA A 67 14.11 -23.97 9.01
CA ALA A 67 13.59 -24.13 10.36
C ALA A 67 12.15 -23.63 10.53
N GLU A 68 11.68 -22.75 9.63
CA GLU A 68 10.27 -22.32 9.52
C GLU A 68 9.53 -23.03 8.37
N ASN A 69 10.01 -24.21 7.94
CA ASN A 69 9.49 -24.94 6.78
C ASN A 69 9.52 -24.06 5.50
N GLY A 70 10.59 -23.28 5.33
CA GLY A 70 10.80 -22.35 4.20
C GLY A 70 10.00 -21.04 4.29
N GLY A 71 9.19 -20.83 5.34
CA GLY A 71 8.47 -19.59 5.59
C GLY A 71 7.35 -19.27 4.57
N TRP A 72 6.23 -18.72 5.04
CA TRP A 72 5.16 -18.29 4.14
C TRP A 72 5.52 -16.97 3.45
N LEU A 73 5.43 -16.95 2.13
CA LEU A 73 5.41 -15.74 1.32
C LEU A 73 3.96 -15.28 1.09
N TYR A 74 3.75 -13.99 0.86
CA TYR A 74 2.49 -13.45 0.37
C TYR A 74 2.71 -12.50 -0.81
N ARG A 75 1.77 -12.55 -1.76
CA ARG A 75 1.69 -11.58 -2.87
C ARG A 75 0.25 -11.45 -3.37
N SER A 76 -0.12 -10.26 -3.84
CA SER A 76 -1.40 -10.09 -4.53
C SER A 76 -1.35 -10.73 -5.92
N MET A 77 -2.37 -11.52 -6.24
CA MET A 77 -2.54 -12.17 -7.55
C MET A 77 -3.24 -11.27 -8.59
N SER A 78 -3.37 -9.97 -8.31
CA SER A 78 -3.99 -9.00 -9.23
C SER A 78 -2.97 -8.50 -10.26
N ALA A 79 -3.36 -8.28 -11.52
CA ALA A 79 -2.44 -7.72 -12.52
C ALA A 79 -1.82 -6.37 -12.11
N ASN A 80 -2.59 -5.53 -11.39
CA ASN A 80 -2.15 -4.22 -10.94
C ASN A 80 -0.97 -4.27 -9.96
N SER A 81 -0.83 -5.32 -9.15
CA SER A 81 0.31 -5.46 -8.22
C SER A 81 1.63 -5.85 -8.90
N PHE A 82 1.61 -6.12 -10.20
CA PHE A 82 2.81 -6.36 -11.01
C PHE A 82 3.19 -5.14 -11.86
N SER A 83 2.41 -4.06 -11.78
CA SER A 83 2.68 -2.84 -12.54
C SER A 83 3.94 -2.14 -12.05
N GLY A 84 4.96 -2.07 -12.90
CA GLY A 84 6.24 -1.50 -12.50
C GLY A 84 7.07 -2.43 -11.63
N GLU A 85 6.80 -3.72 -11.62
CA GLU A 85 7.65 -4.75 -11.00
C GLU A 85 8.66 -5.33 -12.00
N ILE A 86 9.65 -6.09 -11.50
CA ILE A 86 10.65 -6.78 -12.34
C ILE A 86 10.00 -7.93 -13.12
N VAL A 87 9.13 -8.68 -12.44
CA VAL A 87 8.35 -9.76 -13.02
C VAL A 87 6.94 -9.26 -13.34
N GLY A 88 6.49 -9.48 -14.57
CA GLY A 88 5.13 -9.15 -15.00
C GLY A 88 4.09 -10.19 -14.58
N TYR A 89 2.83 -9.77 -14.55
CA TYR A 89 1.68 -10.61 -14.14
C TYR A 89 1.55 -11.90 -14.94
N ARG A 90 1.54 -11.83 -16.28
CA ARG A 90 1.31 -13.01 -17.14
C ARG A 90 2.43 -14.06 -17.00
N PRO A 91 3.73 -13.71 -17.08
CA PRO A 91 4.80 -14.66 -16.85
C PRO A 91 4.76 -15.29 -15.45
N PHE A 92 4.48 -14.50 -14.42
CA PHE A 92 4.35 -15.01 -13.05
C PHE A 92 3.23 -16.04 -12.93
N ASN A 93 2.02 -15.70 -13.40
CA ASN A 93 0.89 -16.63 -13.33
C ASN A 93 1.11 -17.91 -14.14
N ALA A 94 1.73 -17.81 -15.32
CA ALA A 94 2.07 -18.98 -16.12
C ALA A 94 3.02 -19.95 -15.40
N VAL A 95 3.81 -19.46 -14.44
CA VAL A 95 4.76 -20.26 -13.68
C VAL A 95 4.18 -20.73 -12.35
N ILE A 96 3.55 -19.86 -11.57
CA ILE A 96 3.09 -20.22 -10.22
C ILE A 96 1.92 -21.19 -10.23
N GLU A 97 1.03 -21.13 -11.22
CA GLU A 97 -0.13 -22.03 -11.32
C GLU A 97 0.28 -23.51 -11.39
N PRO A 98 1.15 -23.95 -12.33
CA PRO A 98 1.58 -25.35 -12.39
C PRO A 98 2.48 -25.77 -11.22
N MET A 99 3.04 -24.84 -10.43
CA MET A 99 3.82 -25.18 -9.24
C MET A 99 2.94 -25.62 -8.05
N LYS A 100 1.67 -25.19 -8.01
CA LYS A 100 0.78 -25.43 -6.86
C LYS A 100 0.56 -26.91 -6.60
N GLY A 101 0.74 -27.34 -5.35
CA GLY A 101 0.53 -28.72 -4.92
C GLY A 101 1.66 -29.69 -5.27
N LEU A 102 2.67 -29.24 -6.02
CA LEU A 102 3.88 -30.02 -6.32
C LEU A 102 5.12 -29.35 -5.72
N MET A 103 5.43 -28.15 -6.21
CA MET A 103 6.63 -27.39 -5.82
C MET A 103 6.34 -26.40 -4.70
N ILE A 104 5.08 -25.97 -4.56
CA ILE A 104 4.66 -25.03 -3.53
C ILE A 104 3.36 -25.47 -2.84
N ASP A 105 3.28 -25.20 -1.54
CA ASP A 105 2.02 -25.09 -0.84
C ASP A 105 1.38 -23.73 -1.19
N PHE A 106 0.07 -23.69 -1.40
CA PHE A 106 -0.64 -22.47 -1.77
C PHE A 106 -1.92 -22.28 -0.96
N VAL A 107 -2.10 -21.08 -0.41
CA VAL A 107 -3.31 -20.65 0.27
C VAL A 107 -3.89 -19.45 -0.47
N ALA A 108 -5.10 -19.61 -1.01
CA ALA A 108 -5.81 -18.55 -1.70
C ALA A 108 -6.03 -17.33 -0.79
N GLY A 109 -6.04 -16.15 -1.41
CA GLY A 109 -6.36 -14.93 -0.69
C GLY A 109 -7.81 -14.94 -0.20
N THR A 110 -8.06 -14.33 0.96
CA THR A 110 -9.42 -14.17 1.50
C THR A 110 -9.83 -12.71 1.45
N ARG A 111 -11.12 -12.47 1.28
CA ARG A 111 -11.71 -11.12 1.30
C ARG A 111 -12.80 -11.11 2.36
N GLN A 112 -12.66 -10.26 3.36
CA GLN A 112 -13.70 -9.95 4.32
C GLN A 112 -14.52 -8.77 3.81
N TYR A 113 -15.81 -8.83 4.11
CA TYR A 113 -16.77 -7.81 3.77
C TYR A 113 -17.36 -7.24 5.05
N THR A 114 -17.55 -5.93 5.11
CA THR A 114 -18.42 -5.30 6.11
C THR A 114 -19.67 -4.75 5.44
N GLN A 115 -20.71 -4.62 6.23
CA GLN A 115 -21.93 -3.94 5.86
C GLN A 115 -22.22 -2.93 6.98
N SER A 116 -22.10 -1.64 6.67
CA SER A 116 -22.36 -0.56 7.61
C SER A 116 -23.01 0.62 6.90
N GLU A 117 -23.44 1.64 7.63
CA GLU A 117 -23.97 2.86 7.01
C GLU A 117 -22.92 3.57 6.13
N PHE A 118 -21.63 3.47 6.45
CA PHE A 118 -20.54 3.98 5.60
C PHE A 118 -20.42 3.26 4.25
N THR A 119 -20.90 2.03 4.18
CA THR A 119 -20.98 1.27 2.94
C THR A 119 -22.29 1.49 2.20
N GLY A 120 -23.14 2.41 2.69
CA GLY A 120 -24.49 2.66 2.20
C GLY A 120 -25.42 1.46 2.41
N GLY A 121 -25.20 0.67 3.47
CA GLY A 121 -25.92 -0.57 3.70
C GLY A 121 -25.57 -1.70 2.75
N LYS A 122 -24.56 -1.54 1.88
CA LYS A 122 -24.10 -2.57 0.93
C LYS A 122 -22.90 -3.32 1.48
N LYS A 123 -22.72 -4.60 1.14
CA LYS A 123 -21.48 -5.32 1.47
C LYS A 123 -20.31 -4.67 0.72
N GLN A 124 -19.36 -4.07 1.46
CA GLN A 124 -18.10 -3.55 0.91
C GLN A 124 -16.93 -4.37 1.47
N PRO A 125 -15.91 -4.67 0.65
CA PRO A 125 -14.72 -5.35 1.13
C PRO A 125 -13.96 -4.45 2.13
N THR A 126 -13.63 -4.98 3.31
CA THR A 126 -12.91 -4.24 4.37
C THR A 126 -11.47 -4.65 4.47
N TRP A 127 -11.25 -5.93 4.75
CA TRP A 127 -9.93 -6.46 4.98
C TRP A 127 -9.76 -7.74 4.20
N GLY A 128 -8.64 -7.86 3.50
CA GLY A 128 -8.34 -9.02 2.68
C GLY A 128 -6.93 -9.48 2.97
N ARG A 129 -6.75 -10.77 2.96
CA ARG A 129 -5.46 -11.42 3.05
C ARG A 129 -5.07 -11.82 1.62
N CYS A 130 -3.92 -11.34 1.11
CA CYS A 130 -3.41 -11.73 -0.21
C CYS A 130 -3.15 -13.25 -0.30
N ALA A 131 -2.89 -13.80 -1.48
CA ALA A 131 -2.51 -15.20 -1.58
C ALA A 131 -1.16 -15.44 -0.88
N ARG A 132 -0.98 -16.67 -0.37
CA ARG A 132 0.24 -17.09 0.31
C ARG A 132 0.77 -18.39 -0.26
N TYR A 133 2.08 -18.54 -0.27
CA TYR A 133 2.73 -19.75 -0.75
C TYR A 133 4.08 -19.95 -0.07
N ARG A 134 4.55 -21.19 -0.01
CA ARG A 134 5.88 -21.56 0.46
C ARG A 134 6.41 -22.74 -0.35
N ALA A 135 7.72 -22.97 -0.30
CA ALA A 135 8.32 -24.14 -0.93
C ALA A 135 7.86 -25.42 -0.22
N THR A 136 7.65 -26.50 -0.98
CA THR A 136 7.53 -27.85 -0.42
C THR A 136 8.91 -28.39 -0.03
N ASP A 137 8.95 -29.42 0.82
CA ASP A 137 10.20 -30.14 1.14
C ASP A 137 10.86 -30.65 -0.14
N TRP A 138 10.05 -31.27 -1.02
CA TRP A 138 10.51 -31.74 -2.32
C TRP A 138 11.25 -30.67 -3.14
N LEU A 139 10.77 -29.42 -3.16
CA LEU A 139 11.45 -28.35 -3.90
C LEU A 139 12.77 -28.00 -3.24
N ARG A 140 12.81 -27.91 -1.91
CA ARG A 140 14.02 -27.58 -1.17
C ARG A 140 15.08 -28.66 -1.29
N ASP A 141 14.69 -29.93 -1.09
CA ASP A 141 15.58 -31.07 -1.18
C ASP A 141 16.22 -31.14 -2.57
N TRP A 142 15.43 -30.89 -3.62
CA TRP A 142 15.96 -30.93 -4.99
C TRP A 142 16.98 -29.83 -5.28
N PHE A 143 16.84 -28.65 -4.67
CA PHE A 143 17.87 -27.60 -4.76
C PHE A 143 19.06 -27.89 -3.85
N ALA A 144 18.84 -28.45 -2.67
CA ALA A 144 19.88 -28.83 -1.72
C ALA A 144 20.81 -29.92 -2.28
N GLU A 145 20.28 -30.89 -3.03
CA GLU A 145 21.05 -31.90 -3.77
C GLU A 145 22.06 -31.28 -4.75
N GLN A 146 21.80 -30.06 -5.21
CA GLN A 146 22.70 -29.32 -6.11
C GLN A 146 23.61 -28.32 -5.35
N GLY A 147 23.63 -28.39 -4.02
CA GLY A 147 24.37 -27.47 -3.16
C GLY A 147 23.72 -26.10 -2.98
N ILE A 148 22.49 -25.91 -3.49
CA ILE A 148 21.77 -24.64 -3.42
C ILE A 148 20.86 -24.67 -2.19
N THR A 149 21.33 -24.09 -1.10
CA THR A 149 20.61 -24.02 0.18
C THR A 149 20.42 -22.57 0.60
N TRP A 150 19.73 -22.38 1.73
CA TRP A 150 19.61 -21.07 2.35
C TRP A 150 20.99 -20.46 2.69
N SER A 151 21.93 -21.26 3.20
CA SER A 151 23.27 -20.78 3.59
C SER A 151 24.13 -20.38 2.39
N THR A 152 23.96 -21.04 1.24
CA THR A 152 24.68 -20.74 0.00
C THR A 152 23.89 -19.81 -0.93
N TRP A 153 22.76 -19.25 -0.48
CA TRP A 153 21.84 -18.49 -1.32
C TRP A 153 22.54 -17.33 -2.05
N ASN A 154 23.40 -16.58 -1.36
CA ASN A 154 24.12 -15.43 -1.93
C ASN A 154 25.17 -15.82 -2.98
N GLU A 155 25.58 -17.09 -3.04
CA GLU A 155 26.48 -17.60 -4.10
C GLU A 155 25.71 -17.89 -5.40
N HIS A 156 24.42 -18.23 -5.25
CA HIS A 156 23.60 -18.70 -6.36
C HIS A 156 22.64 -17.65 -6.92
N PHE A 157 22.22 -16.68 -6.12
CA PHE A 157 21.26 -15.65 -6.47
C PHE A 157 21.83 -14.25 -6.25
N ILE A 158 21.43 -13.31 -7.10
CA ILE A 158 21.74 -11.89 -6.95
C ILE A 158 20.45 -11.07 -7.00
N ARG A 159 20.35 -10.04 -6.16
CA ARG A 159 19.25 -9.08 -6.21
C ARG A 159 19.46 -8.13 -7.38
N GLU A 160 18.50 -8.12 -8.31
CA GLU A 160 18.52 -7.23 -9.46
C GLU A 160 18.18 -5.82 -9.00
N ARG A 161 19.19 -4.93 -8.98
CA ARG A 161 18.95 -3.49 -8.85
C ARG A 161 18.36 -3.00 -10.17
N ARG A 162 17.25 -2.27 -10.11
CA ARG A 162 16.72 -1.60 -11.30
C ARG A 162 17.72 -0.54 -11.75
N THR A 163 18.28 -0.75 -12.93
CA THR A 163 19.18 0.20 -13.58
C THR A 163 18.42 1.23 -14.42
N GLU A 164 17.22 0.88 -14.91
CA GLU A 164 16.43 1.75 -15.79
C GLU A 164 15.24 2.41 -15.07
N LYS A 165 15.07 3.71 -15.33
CA LYS A 165 13.91 4.47 -14.84
C LYS A 165 12.61 3.86 -15.40
N PRO A 166 11.56 3.71 -14.57
CA PRO A 166 10.34 3.07 -15.01
C PRO A 166 9.64 3.91 -16.08
N ARG A 167 9.12 3.27 -17.14
CA ARG A 167 8.41 3.95 -18.25
C ARG A 167 6.99 4.41 -17.89
N GLN A 168 6.57 4.28 -16.64
CA GLN A 168 5.20 4.57 -16.26
C GLN A 168 5.00 6.05 -15.96
N ALA A 169 3.80 6.55 -16.27
CA ALA A 169 3.44 7.94 -16.02
C ALA A 169 3.56 8.31 -14.54
N SER A 170 4.12 9.50 -14.30
CA SER A 170 4.29 10.10 -12.97
C SER A 170 3.00 10.73 -12.44
N VAL A 171 2.05 11.04 -13.33
CA VAL A 171 0.69 11.50 -13.02
C VAL A 171 -0.34 10.52 -13.60
N VAL A 172 -1.35 10.17 -12.80
CA VAL A 172 -2.43 9.26 -13.19
C VAL A 172 -3.76 9.90 -12.87
N LEU A 173 -4.65 9.99 -13.87
CA LEU A 173 -6.04 10.39 -13.67
C LEU A 173 -6.93 9.17 -13.60
N ARG A 174 -7.85 9.13 -12.63
CA ARG A 174 -8.88 8.08 -12.51
C ARG A 174 -10.27 8.69 -12.51
N ALA A 175 -11.21 7.97 -13.12
CA ALA A 175 -12.62 8.28 -13.05
C ALA A 175 -13.17 8.16 -11.61
N ALA A 176 -14.37 8.66 -11.39
CA ALA A 176 -15.16 8.43 -10.20
C ALA A 176 -15.46 6.94 -10.05
N LYS A 177 -15.61 6.51 -8.78
CA LYS A 177 -16.04 5.15 -8.48
C LYS A 177 -17.53 5.03 -8.80
N ARG A 178 -17.91 4.11 -9.68
CA ARG A 178 -19.32 3.81 -9.96
C ARG A 178 -19.78 2.67 -9.06
N ALA A 179 -20.85 2.91 -8.31
CA ALA A 179 -21.41 1.97 -7.34
C ALA A 179 -22.24 0.83 -7.97
N ASP A 180 -22.46 0.87 -9.29
CA ASP A 180 -23.29 -0.09 -10.05
C ASP A 180 -22.54 -1.38 -10.42
N ARG A 181 -21.21 -1.33 -10.50
CA ARG A 181 -20.37 -2.49 -10.81
C ARG A 181 -19.88 -3.13 -9.51
N ARG A 182 -20.24 -4.40 -9.31
CA ARG A 182 -19.92 -5.25 -8.14
C ARG A 182 -18.43 -5.32 -7.73
N GLU A 183 -17.50 -4.66 -8.42
CA GLU A 183 -16.05 -4.82 -8.21
C GLU A 183 -15.17 -3.55 -8.26
N ALA A 184 -15.70 -2.35 -8.49
CA ALA A 184 -14.82 -1.18 -8.68
C ALA A 184 -14.31 -0.59 -7.36
N ALA A 185 -13.32 -1.26 -6.73
CA ALA A 185 -12.57 -0.71 -5.60
C ALA A 185 -11.87 0.63 -5.94
N TYR A 186 -11.61 0.85 -7.23
CA TYR A 186 -10.99 2.05 -7.79
C TYR A 186 -11.67 2.45 -9.11
N GLY A 187 -11.69 3.75 -9.41
CA GLY A 187 -12.09 4.23 -10.72
C GLY A 187 -11.08 3.84 -11.80
N ARG A 188 -11.57 3.65 -13.03
CA ARG A 188 -10.72 3.32 -14.20
C ARG A 188 -9.71 4.43 -14.46
N THR A 189 -8.51 4.08 -14.91
CA THR A 189 -7.55 5.07 -15.41
C THR A 189 -8.14 5.78 -16.64
N MET A 190 -7.98 7.09 -16.70
CA MET A 190 -8.42 7.94 -17.80
C MET A 190 -7.22 8.50 -18.53
N HIS A 191 -7.40 8.70 -19.84
CA HIS A 191 -6.48 9.51 -20.62
C HIS A 191 -6.69 11.00 -20.28
N PHE A 192 -5.61 11.76 -20.27
CA PHE A 192 -5.61 13.22 -20.22
C PHE A 192 -4.46 13.72 -21.08
N ASP A 193 -4.55 14.94 -21.59
CA ASP A 193 -3.46 15.57 -22.31
C ASP A 193 -2.38 16.07 -21.32
N PRO A 194 -1.16 15.50 -21.32
CA PRO A 194 -0.10 15.93 -20.43
C PRO A 194 0.46 17.31 -20.78
N SER A 195 0.21 17.82 -21.98
CA SER A 195 0.67 19.14 -22.43
C SER A 195 -0.27 20.29 -22.03
N ALA A 196 -1.49 19.99 -21.57
CA ALA A 196 -2.42 20.99 -21.08
C ALA A 196 -1.81 21.79 -19.91
N PRO A 197 -1.94 23.13 -19.84
CA PRO A 197 -1.14 23.98 -18.94
C PRO A 197 -1.10 23.55 -17.47
N HIS A 198 -2.24 23.13 -16.92
CA HIS A 198 -2.32 22.67 -15.53
C HIS A 198 -1.66 21.29 -15.34
N ALA A 199 -1.88 20.37 -16.29
CA ALA A 199 -1.31 19.03 -16.28
C ALA A 199 0.22 19.06 -16.49
N ALA A 200 0.69 19.88 -17.42
CA ALA A 200 2.11 20.02 -17.76
C ALA A 200 2.96 20.40 -16.54
N LYS A 201 2.53 21.42 -15.78
CA LYS A 201 3.22 21.83 -14.54
C LYS A 201 3.27 20.72 -13.49
N MET A 202 2.21 19.92 -13.38
CA MET A 202 2.18 18.80 -12.45
C MET A 202 3.09 17.65 -12.89
N VAL A 203 3.07 17.31 -14.18
CA VAL A 203 3.93 16.28 -14.77
C VAL A 203 5.39 16.69 -14.62
N GLU A 204 5.76 17.91 -15.01
CA GLU A 204 7.12 18.44 -14.87
C GLU A 204 7.62 18.36 -13.42
N ARG A 205 6.82 18.82 -12.46
CA ARG A 205 7.18 18.76 -11.04
C ARG A 205 7.38 17.32 -10.57
N MET A 206 6.50 16.41 -10.98
CA MET A 206 6.60 15.00 -10.62
C MET A 206 7.80 14.32 -11.28
N ASP A 207 8.11 14.67 -12.52
CA ASP A 207 9.24 14.11 -13.26
C ASP A 207 10.57 14.59 -12.67
N ARG A 208 10.67 15.87 -12.30
CA ARG A 208 11.82 16.43 -11.56
C ARG A 208 12.01 15.73 -10.21
N LEU A 209 10.94 15.56 -9.44
CA LEU A 209 10.98 14.84 -8.16
C LEU A 209 11.44 13.40 -8.36
N ASN A 210 10.89 12.70 -9.35
CA ASN A 210 11.27 11.33 -9.64
C ASN A 210 12.69 11.21 -10.18
N SER A 211 13.20 12.18 -10.94
CA SER A 211 14.61 12.20 -11.33
C SER A 211 15.51 12.30 -10.11
N PHE A 212 15.25 13.25 -9.21
CA PHE A 212 16.01 13.38 -7.96
C PHE A 212 15.96 12.10 -7.10
N LEU A 213 14.76 11.55 -6.88
CA LEU A 213 14.56 10.35 -6.06
C LEU A 213 15.15 9.09 -6.69
N TRP A 214 15.24 9.03 -8.02
CA TRP A 214 15.80 7.88 -8.73
C TRP A 214 17.29 7.70 -8.46
N ASP A 215 18.00 8.81 -8.25
CA ASP A 215 19.44 8.81 -7.97
C ASP A 215 19.75 8.45 -6.51
N GLN A 216 18.75 8.40 -5.64
CA GLN A 216 18.92 8.05 -4.22
C GLN A 216 18.82 6.53 -4.01
N THR A 217 19.61 5.99 -3.10
CA THR A 217 19.41 4.62 -2.61
C THR A 217 18.50 4.64 -1.38
N VAL A 218 17.50 3.75 -1.35
CA VAL A 218 16.58 3.60 -0.22
C VAL A 218 16.55 2.15 0.19
N GLU A 219 17.46 1.74 1.08
CA GLU A 219 17.62 0.35 1.49
C GLU A 219 16.68 0.01 2.66
N PRO A 220 16.19 -1.24 2.77
CA PRO A 220 16.36 -2.37 1.86
C PRO A 220 15.39 -2.32 0.65
N HIS A 221 14.71 -1.21 0.44
CA HIS A 221 13.72 -1.04 -0.62
C HIS A 221 14.39 -0.77 -1.98
N ARG A 222 13.55 -0.69 -3.01
CA ARG A 222 14.00 -0.41 -4.38
C ARG A 222 14.11 1.10 -4.62
N PRO A 223 14.84 1.53 -5.67
CA PRO A 223 14.83 2.92 -6.11
C PRO A 223 13.42 3.48 -6.21
N VAL A 224 13.24 4.70 -5.71
CA VAL A 224 11.93 5.29 -5.53
C VAL A 224 11.46 5.93 -6.82
N PHE A 225 10.25 5.56 -7.24
CA PHE A 225 9.51 6.28 -8.26
C PHE A 225 8.10 6.53 -7.75
N LEU A 226 7.67 7.78 -7.71
CA LEU A 226 6.36 8.19 -7.19
C LEU A 226 5.37 8.45 -8.32
N ARG A 227 4.11 8.15 -8.05
CA ARG A 227 2.96 8.55 -8.86
C ARG A 227 2.05 9.46 -8.08
N ARG A 228 1.58 10.53 -8.70
CA ARG A 228 0.50 11.35 -8.19
C ARG A 228 -0.82 10.90 -8.82
N ILE A 229 -1.72 10.35 -8.01
CA ILE A 229 -2.96 9.73 -8.50
C ILE A 229 -4.16 10.61 -8.15
N PHE A 230 -4.79 11.19 -9.15
CA PHE A 230 -6.03 11.96 -9.03
C PHE A 230 -7.24 11.06 -9.23
N ALA A 231 -8.36 11.45 -8.63
CA ALA A 231 -9.64 10.75 -8.71
C ALA A 231 -10.72 11.69 -9.26
N ASN A 232 -11.87 11.11 -9.63
CA ASN A 232 -13.05 11.85 -10.09
C ASN A 232 -12.82 12.71 -11.35
N GLY A 233 -11.91 12.29 -12.23
CA GLY A 233 -11.57 13.04 -13.45
C GLY A 233 -12.68 13.13 -14.50
N ASP A 234 -13.78 12.38 -14.34
CA ASP A 234 -14.96 12.40 -15.21
C ASP A 234 -16.11 13.23 -14.63
N LEU A 235 -15.91 13.95 -13.52
CA LEU A 235 -16.88 14.90 -13.01
C LEU A 235 -16.81 16.23 -13.78
N PRO A 236 -17.96 16.89 -14.07
CA PRO A 236 -17.99 18.14 -14.83
C PRO A 236 -17.18 19.28 -14.22
N ASP A 237 -17.05 19.30 -12.89
CA ASP A 237 -16.36 20.31 -12.09
C ASP A 237 -14.92 19.90 -11.71
N PHE A 238 -14.36 18.86 -12.34
CA PHE A 238 -13.02 18.39 -12.03
C PHE A 238 -11.95 19.47 -12.25
N ALA A 239 -11.29 19.87 -11.15
CA ALA A 239 -10.27 20.92 -11.15
C ALA A 239 -8.91 20.43 -10.65
N TRP A 240 -8.62 19.12 -10.75
CA TRP A 240 -7.40 18.50 -10.22
C TRP A 240 -7.20 18.68 -8.69
N ASP A 241 -8.30 18.85 -7.97
CA ASP A 241 -8.37 19.04 -6.52
C ASP A 241 -8.81 17.76 -5.76
N ALA A 242 -9.31 16.75 -6.49
CA ALA A 242 -9.70 15.47 -5.93
C ALA A 242 -8.58 14.40 -5.99
N GLY A 243 -8.13 13.97 -4.82
CA GLY A 243 -7.08 12.94 -4.68
C GLY A 243 -5.68 13.54 -4.68
N GLY A 244 -4.79 13.08 -5.56
CA GLY A 244 -3.45 13.63 -5.72
C GLY A 244 -2.42 13.11 -4.71
N ARG A 245 -2.70 11.99 -4.03
CA ARG A 245 -1.75 11.35 -3.10
C ARG A 245 -0.54 10.81 -3.88
N LEU A 246 0.66 11.07 -3.36
CA LEU A 246 1.90 10.47 -3.84
C LEU A 246 1.99 9.01 -3.37
N THR A 247 2.08 8.10 -4.34
CA THR A 247 2.16 6.66 -4.11
C THR A 247 3.42 6.15 -4.78
N ALA A 248 4.29 5.47 -4.02
CA ALA A 248 5.45 4.81 -4.57
C ALA A 248 5.04 3.67 -5.52
N LEU A 249 5.79 3.54 -6.60
CA LEU A 249 5.62 2.50 -7.60
C LEU A 249 6.09 1.17 -7.04
N GLY A 250 5.30 0.14 -7.31
CA GLY A 250 5.58 -1.20 -6.84
C GLY A 250 5.01 -1.44 -5.44
N SER A 251 5.07 -2.71 -5.09
CA SER A 251 4.49 -3.31 -3.90
C SER A 251 5.44 -3.30 -2.71
N GLU A 252 6.75 -3.29 -2.98
CA GLU A 252 7.82 -3.16 -1.98
C GLU A 252 8.31 -1.73 -1.87
N SER A 253 7.41 -0.87 -1.39
CA SER A 253 7.77 0.52 -1.14
C SER A 253 8.02 0.76 0.34
N PHE A 254 8.91 1.72 0.63
CA PHE A 254 9.09 2.26 1.97
C PHE A 254 7.77 2.79 2.57
N GLN A 255 6.84 3.29 1.74
CA GLN A 255 5.52 3.77 2.19
C GLN A 255 4.64 2.67 2.79
N THR A 256 4.89 1.41 2.40
CA THR A 256 4.17 0.23 2.90
C THR A 256 4.93 -0.51 4.00
N ALA A 257 6.10 -0.02 4.42
CA ALA A 257 6.90 -0.63 5.47
C ALA A 257 6.16 -0.64 6.81
N LYS A 258 6.15 -1.81 7.47
CA LYS A 258 5.55 -1.97 8.80
C LYS A 258 6.39 -1.20 9.82
N LYS A 259 5.74 -0.72 10.90
CA LYS A 259 6.39 0.10 11.95
C LYS A 259 7.71 -0.49 12.46
N ARG A 260 7.78 -1.81 12.65
CA ARG A 260 8.98 -2.49 13.15
C ARG A 260 10.17 -2.44 12.17
N ASP A 261 9.88 -2.41 10.87
CA ASP A 261 10.88 -2.49 9.79
C ASP A 261 11.39 -1.10 9.38
N ARG A 262 10.64 -0.02 9.69
CA ARG A 262 10.98 1.36 9.29
C ARG A 262 12.33 1.84 9.84
N ARG A 263 12.74 1.37 11.03
CA ARG A 263 14.03 1.75 11.63
C ARG A 263 15.25 1.21 10.87
N ALA A 264 15.06 0.21 10.02
CA ALA A 264 16.12 -0.33 9.18
C ALA A 264 16.24 0.40 7.83
N ILE A 265 15.42 1.43 7.58
CA ILE A 265 15.47 2.18 6.33
C ILE A 265 16.70 3.09 6.34
N LEU A 266 17.54 2.93 5.32
CA LEU A 266 18.68 3.79 5.05
C LEU A 266 18.42 4.58 3.76
N ILE A 267 18.81 5.84 3.75
CA ILE A 267 18.84 6.66 2.53
C ILE A 267 20.30 7.00 2.26
N ASN A 268 20.82 6.60 1.09
CA ASN A 268 22.23 6.77 0.73
C ASN A 268 23.21 6.18 1.77
N GLY A 269 22.82 5.08 2.42
CA GLY A 269 23.59 4.43 3.48
C GLY A 269 23.46 5.09 4.86
N GLU A 270 22.77 6.23 4.97
CA GLU A 270 22.57 6.94 6.23
C GLU A 270 21.26 6.53 6.91
N THR A 271 21.27 6.51 8.24
CA THR A 271 20.09 6.19 9.04
C THR A 271 19.03 7.28 8.93
N THR A 272 17.76 6.86 8.92
CA THR A 272 16.63 7.79 8.79
C THR A 272 15.99 8.10 10.14
N ILE A 273 15.46 9.32 10.26
CA ILE A 273 14.56 9.73 11.35
C ILE A 273 13.18 10.07 10.77
N GLU A 274 12.12 9.74 11.50
CA GLU A 274 10.75 10.10 11.11
C GLU A 274 10.47 11.55 11.50
N VAL A 275 10.26 12.41 10.50
CA VAL A 275 9.83 13.80 10.71
C VAL A 275 8.32 13.86 10.51
N ASP A 276 7.58 14.09 11.60
CA ASP A 276 6.13 14.29 11.55
C ASP A 276 5.80 15.79 11.67
N ILE A 277 4.98 16.31 10.76
CA ILE A 277 4.55 17.70 10.80
C ILE A 277 3.32 17.77 11.71
N ARG A 278 3.49 18.42 12.88
CA ARG A 278 2.39 18.68 13.81
C ARG A 278 1.24 19.35 13.07
N ALA A 279 0.03 18.83 13.28
CA ALA A 279 -1.21 19.35 12.75
C ALA A 279 -1.19 19.68 11.23
N SER A 280 -0.59 18.79 10.43
CA SER A 280 -0.35 18.98 8.99
C SER A 280 -1.45 19.68 8.18
N HIS A 281 -2.73 19.34 8.38
CA HIS A 281 -3.84 20.02 7.69
C HIS A 281 -3.92 21.52 8.03
N LEU A 282 -3.85 21.88 9.31
CA LEU A 282 -3.90 23.27 9.76
C LEU A 282 -2.62 24.01 9.39
N SER A 283 -1.47 23.33 9.45
CA SER A 283 -0.18 23.86 8.98
C SER A 283 -0.21 24.22 7.50
N ILE A 284 -0.86 23.41 6.66
CA ILE A 284 -1.07 23.73 5.24
C ILE A 284 -1.96 24.96 5.08
N LEU A 285 -3.07 25.07 5.82
CA LEU A 285 -3.97 26.22 5.73
C LEU A 285 -3.30 27.53 6.16
N VAL A 286 -2.47 27.49 7.21
CA VAL A 286 -1.63 28.63 7.61
C VAL A 286 -0.63 28.99 6.52
N GLY A 287 0.09 28.00 5.97
CA GLY A 287 1.04 28.23 4.88
C GLY A 287 0.39 28.77 3.60
N GLN A 288 -0.91 28.55 3.41
CA GLN A 288 -1.69 29.12 2.32
C GLN A 288 -2.33 30.48 2.66
N GLY A 289 -2.17 30.99 3.88
CA GLY A 289 -2.71 32.27 4.33
C GLY A 289 -4.20 32.25 4.69
N TYR A 290 -4.84 31.07 4.76
CA TYR A 290 -6.23 30.95 5.17
C TYR A 290 -6.43 31.05 6.68
N LEU A 291 -5.36 30.85 7.46
CA LEU A 291 -5.36 30.89 8.91
C LEU A 291 -4.15 31.68 9.42
N PRO A 292 -4.27 32.39 10.55
CA PRO A 292 -3.13 33.06 11.18
C PRO A 292 -2.11 32.05 11.73
N GLY A 293 -0.83 32.41 11.67
CA GLY A 293 0.27 31.57 12.16
C GLY A 293 0.20 31.26 13.66
N ALA A 294 -0.38 32.18 14.45
CA ALA A 294 -0.55 32.03 15.90
C ALA A 294 -1.29 30.75 16.31
N ILE A 295 -2.15 30.20 15.43
CA ILE A 295 -2.84 28.92 15.68
C ILE A 295 -1.85 27.76 15.86
N LEU A 296 -0.64 27.86 15.32
CA LEU A 296 0.38 26.81 15.40
C LEU A 296 1.42 27.04 16.50
N GLU A 297 1.30 28.08 17.33
CA GLU A 297 2.21 28.30 18.45
C GLU A 297 2.06 27.16 19.48
N GLU A 298 0.83 26.83 19.84
CA GLU A 298 0.48 25.72 20.72
C GLU A 298 -0.07 24.50 19.95
N ASP A 299 -0.55 23.46 20.65
CA ASP A 299 -1.25 22.36 19.97
C ASP A 299 -2.62 22.85 19.49
N PRO A 300 -2.85 22.97 18.17
CA PRO A 300 -4.09 23.56 17.65
C PRO A 300 -5.33 22.69 17.88
N TYR A 301 -5.16 21.47 18.41
CA TYR A 301 -6.25 20.60 18.80
C TYR A 301 -6.59 20.70 20.29
N GLU A 302 -5.78 21.39 21.09
CA GLU A 302 -6.08 21.65 22.49
C GLU A 302 -6.97 22.89 22.60
N VAL A 303 -8.23 22.64 22.96
CA VAL A 303 -9.24 23.69 23.17
C VAL A 303 -9.80 23.49 24.55
N GLU A 304 -9.82 24.55 25.35
CA GLU A 304 -10.31 24.51 26.72
C GLU A 304 -11.73 23.91 26.79
N GLY A 305 -11.92 22.97 27.71
CA GLY A 305 -13.20 22.28 27.91
C GLY A 305 -13.56 21.24 26.84
N ILE A 306 -12.72 21.01 25.81
CA ILE A 306 -13.00 20.03 24.76
C ILE A 306 -11.84 19.02 24.66
N PRO A 307 -12.10 17.70 24.78
CA PRO A 307 -11.06 16.71 24.60
C PRO A 307 -10.38 16.82 23.24
N ARG A 308 -9.05 16.87 23.23
CA ARG A 308 -8.20 17.04 22.05
C ARG A 308 -8.58 16.15 20.86
N ASP A 309 -8.85 14.87 21.13
CA ASP A 309 -9.24 13.89 20.10
C ASP A 309 -10.57 14.25 19.41
N VAL A 310 -11.50 14.88 20.13
CA VAL A 310 -12.78 15.35 19.57
C VAL A 310 -12.55 16.52 18.62
N VAL A 311 -11.70 17.47 19.00
CA VAL A 311 -11.32 18.62 18.15
C VAL A 311 -10.62 18.12 16.88
N LYS A 312 -9.61 17.26 17.03
CA LYS A 312 -8.88 16.67 15.91
C LYS A 312 -9.77 15.91 14.94
N GLN A 313 -10.71 15.12 15.45
CA GLN A 313 -11.66 14.38 14.63
C GLN A 313 -12.62 15.32 13.90
N TRP A 314 -13.09 16.39 14.56
CA TRP A 314 -13.95 17.40 13.94
C TRP A 314 -13.24 18.16 12.80
N VAL A 315 -11.99 18.57 13.01
CA VAL A 315 -11.16 19.20 11.98
C VAL A 315 -10.99 18.27 10.79
N THR A 316 -10.62 17.00 11.03
CA THR A 316 -10.44 16.00 9.97
C THR A 316 -11.70 15.79 9.15
N MET A 317 -12.86 15.70 9.80
CA MET A 317 -14.14 15.55 9.12
C MET A 317 -14.48 16.78 8.28
N THR A 318 -14.29 17.97 8.85
CA THR A 318 -14.63 19.25 8.21
C THR A 318 -13.77 19.48 6.97
N LEU A 319 -12.47 19.25 7.05
CA LEU A 319 -11.59 19.42 5.89
C LEU A 319 -11.74 18.29 4.86
N GLY A 320 -12.18 17.11 5.28
CA GLY A 320 -12.47 15.99 4.38
C GLY A 320 -13.82 16.07 3.65
N HIS A 321 -14.67 17.04 3.98
CA HIS A 321 -15.99 17.20 3.37
C HIS A 321 -16.13 18.60 2.78
N GLY A 322 -16.55 18.71 1.51
CA GLY A 322 -16.74 20.01 0.85
C GLY A 322 -17.89 20.85 1.41
N LYS A 323 -18.45 20.51 2.58
CA LYS A 323 -19.55 21.22 3.25
C LYS A 323 -19.34 21.20 4.77
N ARG A 324 -19.80 22.27 5.43
CA ARG A 324 -19.80 22.38 6.90
C ARG A 324 -20.67 21.28 7.52
N HIS A 325 -20.11 20.52 8.46
CA HIS A 325 -20.86 19.49 9.18
C HIS A 325 -21.77 20.09 10.24
N VAL A 326 -23.06 19.73 10.19
CA VAL A 326 -24.03 20.07 11.24
C VAL A 326 -24.15 18.96 12.29
N ARG A 327 -23.80 17.73 11.91
CA ARG A 327 -23.81 16.55 12.80
C ARG A 327 -22.67 15.61 12.45
N TRP A 328 -22.23 14.82 13.43
CA TRP A 328 -21.29 13.74 13.13
C TRP A 328 -22.01 12.58 12.46
N PRO A 329 -21.43 11.94 11.42
CA PRO A 329 -21.94 10.70 10.89
C PRO A 329 -22.01 9.62 11.98
N THR A 330 -23.11 8.87 12.04
CA THR A 330 -23.40 7.86 13.07
C THR A 330 -22.26 6.86 13.24
N ALA A 331 -21.71 6.40 12.12
CA ALA A 331 -20.66 5.41 12.17
C ALA A 331 -19.28 6.02 12.53
N THR A 332 -19.02 7.31 12.24
CA THR A 332 -17.81 8.01 12.75
C THR A 332 -17.87 8.09 14.27
N LYS A 333 -19.07 8.38 14.79
CA LYS A 333 -19.34 8.41 16.23
C LYS A 333 -19.12 7.03 16.87
N ALA A 334 -19.59 5.95 16.24
CA ALA A 334 -19.38 4.59 16.75
C ALA A 334 -17.89 4.22 16.82
N THR A 335 -17.14 4.41 15.74
CA THR A 335 -15.68 4.12 15.69
C THR A 335 -14.90 5.01 16.66
N PHE A 336 -15.29 6.28 16.82
CA PHE A 336 -14.65 7.18 17.76
C PHE A 336 -14.84 6.74 19.22
N ILE A 337 -16.06 6.32 19.58
CA ILE A 337 -16.36 5.78 20.92
C ILE A 337 -15.57 4.48 21.17
N GLU A 338 -15.53 3.57 20.20
CA GLU A 338 -14.77 2.32 20.28
C GLU A 338 -13.27 2.58 20.50
N LYS A 339 -12.70 3.56 19.80
CA LYS A 339 -11.26 3.82 19.82
C LYS A 339 -10.80 4.65 21.02
N HIS A 340 -11.61 5.59 21.48
CA HIS A 340 -11.20 6.56 22.50
C HIS A 340 -11.96 6.43 23.83
N SER A 341 -12.99 5.58 23.91
CA SER A 341 -13.84 5.41 25.11
C SER A 341 -14.48 6.72 25.62
N ILE A 342 -14.54 7.77 24.78
CA ILE A 342 -15.12 9.08 25.13
C ILE A 342 -16.61 9.09 24.80
N ASN A 343 -17.47 9.11 25.83
CA ASN A 343 -18.90 9.34 25.65
C ASN A 343 -19.20 10.84 25.62
N ARG A 344 -19.39 11.38 24.40
CA ARG A 344 -19.67 12.80 24.16
C ARG A 344 -20.86 13.39 24.93
N LYS A 345 -21.84 12.59 25.36
CA LYS A 345 -22.98 13.08 26.16
C LYS A 345 -22.60 13.44 27.60
N ARG A 346 -21.51 12.87 28.14
CA ARG A 346 -21.01 13.17 29.50
C ARG A 346 -19.95 14.27 29.51
N CYS A 347 -19.23 14.47 28.42
CA CYS A 347 -18.15 15.47 28.34
C CYS A 347 -18.62 16.89 27.97
N PHE A 348 -19.91 17.09 27.71
CA PHE A 348 -20.52 18.40 27.49
C PHE A 348 -21.55 18.65 28.60
N GLN A 349 -21.10 19.16 29.73
CA GLN A 349 -21.95 20.07 30.50
C GLN A 349 -21.50 21.47 30.11
N PRO A 350 -22.31 22.27 29.39
CA PRO A 350 -22.00 23.67 29.27
C PRO A 350 -21.96 24.21 30.71
N THR A 351 -20.83 24.79 31.10
CA THR A 351 -20.80 25.62 32.31
C THR A 351 -21.83 26.72 32.08
N SER A 352 -22.94 26.65 32.83
CA SER A 352 -23.93 27.71 32.81
C SER A 352 -23.22 29.04 33.09
N PRO A 353 -23.42 30.09 32.29
CA PRO A 353 -22.94 31.40 32.69
C PRO A 353 -23.73 31.82 33.93
N GLN A 354 -23.09 31.73 35.09
CA GLN A 354 -23.58 32.40 36.28
C GLN A 354 -23.52 33.91 36.00
N GLY A 355 -24.69 34.56 36.04
CA GLY A 355 -24.79 36.01 36.05
C GLY A 355 -25.10 36.67 34.71
N MET A 356 -26.32 36.48 34.20
CA MET A 356 -27.04 37.57 33.54
C MET A 356 -28.49 37.54 34.01
N SER A 357 -28.89 38.63 34.66
CA SER A 357 -30.24 38.92 35.12
C SER A 357 -31.24 38.85 33.97
N SER A 358 -32.38 38.22 34.24
CA SER A 358 -33.54 38.14 33.34
C SER A 358 -34.00 39.53 32.90
N PRO A 359 -34.27 39.79 31.61
CA PRO A 359 -35.07 40.94 31.22
C PRO A 359 -36.54 40.62 31.40
N THR A 360 -37.18 41.45 32.22
CA THR A 360 -38.62 41.62 32.39
C THR A 360 -39.34 41.64 31.04
N ARG A 361 -40.34 40.77 30.84
CA ARG A 361 -41.33 40.94 29.77
C ARG A 361 -42.24 42.10 30.17
N LEU A 362 -42.24 43.18 29.40
CA LEU A 362 -43.35 44.12 29.38
C LEU A 362 -44.30 43.69 28.25
N ALA A 363 -45.54 43.44 28.64
CA ALA A 363 -46.70 43.38 27.76
C ALA A 363 -47.15 44.81 27.46
N GLY A 364 -47.55 45.07 26.21
CA GLY A 364 -48.01 46.36 25.69
C GLY A 364 -47.82 46.40 24.19
#